data_AF-A0A7X9KND9-F1
#
_entry.id   AF-A0A7X9KND9-F1
#
_cell.length_a   1.000
_cell.length_b   1.000
_cell.length_c   1.000
_cell.angle_alpha   90.00
_cell.angle_beta   90.00
_cell.angle_gamma   90.00
#
_symmetry.space_group_name_H-M   'P 1'
#
loop_
_entity.id
_entity.type
_entity.pdbx_description
1 polymer ?
#
loop_
_entity_poly.entity_id
_entity_poly.type
_entity_poly.pdbx_seq_one_letter_code
_entity_poly.pdbx_strand_id
1 'polypeptide(L)'
;MKHLIILVCCFFIKAAWAQPPVTQPSPDTEQQIENITENNADEETDDDTYLQSLSEFSRNPINLNLADAATLEELLLLTPIQIDNFITYRTLLGKFLTIYEIQAIPGWDLATIQKIRPYIMVSQAVNLFNAIGSRLKNGDNILFVRSTQVLEKSRGYKLDSSQATNFYYGSPQRLFIRYKYSFKNLLQYGVVAEKDPGEELFKGSQKYGFDYYSVHFFMRNAGIVKALALGDFTVNLGQGLTQWMSQAYRKGPDITTIKRQAAVLRPYNSAGEINFHRGIGITVGKNNWEATLFGSYKKIDANFVAADTSLLEAEDIVTSLQTSGYHRTKSEVEDKGMQRQVAFGGNFKYRLYGLQIGVNAVQYQFKL
;
A
#
# COMPACT_ATOMS: atom_id res chain seq x y z
N MET A 1 67.01 19.60 4.35
CA MET A 1 66.40 18.37 3.81
C MET A 1 65.26 17.92 4.72
N LYS A 2 64.02 18.31 4.42
CA LYS A 2 62.82 17.59 4.87
C LYS A 2 61.79 17.74 3.74
N HIS A 3 61.45 16.62 3.14
CA HIS A 3 60.64 16.54 1.94
C HIS A 3 59.18 16.86 2.22
N LEU A 4 58.66 17.70 1.33
CA LEU A 4 57.27 17.95 1.00
C LEU A 4 56.56 16.64 0.63
N ILE A 5 55.46 16.31 1.32
CA ILE A 5 54.48 15.33 0.83
C ILE A 5 53.13 16.04 0.82
N ILE A 6 52.83 16.65 -0.32
CA ILE A 6 51.47 17.06 -0.69
C ILE A 6 50.76 15.79 -1.15
N LEU A 7 49.83 15.30 -0.32
CA LEU A 7 48.96 14.19 -0.70
C LEU A 7 47.91 14.71 -1.68
N VAL A 8 48.19 14.56 -2.96
CA VAL A 8 47.26 14.77 -4.06
C VAL A 8 46.15 13.73 -3.95
N CYS A 9 45.01 14.14 -3.40
CA CYS A 9 43.79 13.34 -3.34
C CYS A 9 43.07 13.45 -4.69
N CYS A 10 43.55 12.68 -5.68
CA CYS A 10 42.87 12.50 -6.96
C CYS A 10 42.24 11.11 -7.04
N PHE A 11 40.98 11.11 -7.47
CA PHE A 11 40.23 10.00 -8.06
C PHE A 11 39.73 8.88 -7.15
N PHE A 12 38.43 8.96 -6.80
CA PHE A 12 37.42 8.05 -7.35
C PHE A 12 36.04 8.71 -7.24
N ILE A 13 35.75 9.63 -8.17
CA ILE A 13 34.36 9.99 -8.49
C ILE A 13 33.78 8.76 -9.18
N LYS A 14 33.32 7.78 -8.38
CA LYS A 14 32.44 6.75 -8.90
C LYS A 14 31.18 7.47 -9.36
N ALA A 15 30.84 7.25 -10.62
CA ALA A 15 29.64 7.68 -11.31
C ALA A 15 28.53 8.07 -10.34
N ALA A 16 28.18 9.35 -10.32
CA ALA A 16 26.91 9.77 -9.76
C ALA A 16 25.84 9.04 -10.57
N TRP A 17 25.23 8.02 -9.97
CA TRP A 17 23.97 7.50 -10.44
C TRP A 17 23.02 8.67 -10.28
N ALA A 18 22.78 9.39 -11.38
CA ALA A 18 21.75 10.41 -11.40
C ALA A 18 20.48 9.71 -10.94
N GLN A 19 20.02 10.06 -9.74
CA GLN A 19 18.68 9.66 -9.33
C GLN A 19 17.75 10.24 -10.39
N PRO A 20 16.81 9.46 -10.95
CA PRO A 20 15.79 10.05 -11.78
C PRO A 20 15.20 11.22 -10.99
N PRO A 21 14.98 12.39 -11.63
CA PRO A 21 14.47 13.55 -10.93
C PRO A 21 13.25 13.09 -10.14
N VAL A 22 13.32 13.22 -8.80
CA VAL A 22 12.16 13.03 -7.96
C VAL A 22 11.17 14.06 -8.47
N THR A 23 10.14 13.60 -9.18
CA THR A 23 9.07 14.48 -9.62
C THR A 23 8.51 15.09 -8.35
N GLN A 24 8.81 16.37 -8.12
CA GLN A 24 8.27 17.04 -6.96
C GLN A 24 6.75 16.99 -7.08
N PRO A 25 6.05 16.55 -6.02
CA PRO A 25 4.60 16.60 -6.00
C PRO A 25 4.16 18.01 -6.40
N SER A 26 3.12 18.12 -7.23
CA SER A 26 2.58 19.45 -7.50
C SER A 26 2.14 20.10 -6.18
N PRO A 27 2.08 21.44 -6.08
CA PRO A 27 1.59 22.12 -4.88
C PRO A 27 0.24 21.57 -4.38
N ASP A 28 -0.64 21.17 -5.31
CA ASP A 28 -1.91 20.51 -4.99
C ASP A 28 -1.71 19.12 -4.36
N THR A 29 -0.72 18.37 -4.83
CA THR A 29 -0.37 17.05 -4.26
C THR A 29 0.25 17.22 -2.87
N GLU A 30 1.06 18.26 -2.64
CA GLU A 30 1.61 18.59 -1.32
C GLU A 30 0.51 18.95 -0.31
N GLN A 31 -0.42 19.82 -0.68
CA GLN A 31 -1.58 20.15 0.15
C GLN A 31 -2.46 18.92 0.44
N GLN A 32 -2.61 18.01 -0.53
CA GLN A 32 -3.32 16.75 -0.29
C GLN A 32 -2.59 15.89 0.75
N ILE A 33 -1.25 15.80 0.72
CA ILE A 33 -0.46 15.07 1.72
C ILE A 33 -0.59 15.70 3.10
N GLU A 34 -0.49 17.02 3.20
CA GLU A 34 -0.63 17.75 4.47
C GLU A 34 -2.00 17.49 5.12
N ASN A 35 -3.08 17.54 4.32
CA ASN A 35 -4.42 17.16 4.77
C ASN A 35 -4.51 15.69 5.24
N ILE A 36 -3.75 14.76 4.65
CA ILE A 36 -3.69 13.36 5.12
C ILE A 36 -3.03 13.29 6.49
N THR A 37 -1.88 13.94 6.67
CA THR A 37 -1.09 13.91 7.91
C THR A 37 -1.89 14.50 9.07
N GLU A 38 -2.61 15.61 8.85
CA GLU A 38 -3.46 16.22 9.88
C GLU A 38 -4.64 15.32 10.30
N ASN A 39 -5.23 14.56 9.38
CA ASN A 39 -6.36 13.68 9.69
C ASN A 39 -5.97 12.34 10.33
N ASN A 40 -4.68 11.96 10.25
CA ASN A 40 -4.15 10.71 10.83
C ASN A 40 -3.21 10.98 12.03
N ALA A 41 -3.32 12.14 12.68
CA ALA A 41 -2.44 12.53 13.79
C ALA A 41 -2.38 11.51 14.96
N ASP A 42 -3.39 10.64 15.10
CA ASP A 42 -3.47 9.60 16.13
C ASP A 42 -2.90 8.23 15.69
N GLU A 43 -2.62 8.02 14.40
CA GLU A 43 -2.01 6.81 13.87
C GLU A 43 -0.66 7.17 13.25
N GLU A 44 0.46 6.77 13.86
CA GLU A 44 1.81 6.83 13.26
C GLU A 44 1.88 5.89 12.03
N THR A 45 1.18 6.26 10.96
CA THR A 45 1.16 5.55 9.71
C THR A 45 2.14 6.22 8.78
N ASP A 46 3.34 5.64 8.69
CA ASP A 46 4.36 5.93 7.66
C ASP A 46 3.88 5.43 6.26
N ASP A 47 2.60 5.65 5.93
CA ASP A 47 1.94 5.16 4.72
C ASP A 47 2.12 6.15 3.55
N ASP A 48 3.22 5.97 2.83
CA ASP A 48 3.55 6.70 1.60
C ASP A 48 2.99 6.02 0.33
N THR A 49 2.09 5.04 0.45
CA THR A 49 1.62 4.20 -0.67
C THR A 49 1.07 5.01 -1.85
N TYR A 50 0.35 6.11 -1.59
CA TYR A 50 -0.19 6.96 -2.65
C TYR A 50 0.89 7.65 -3.45
N LEU A 51 1.89 8.26 -2.79
CA LEU A 51 3.01 8.93 -3.45
C LEU A 51 3.84 7.97 -4.28
N GLN A 52 4.01 6.75 -3.79
CA GLN A 52 4.66 5.70 -4.54
C GLN A 52 3.88 5.32 -5.79
N SER A 53 2.54 5.26 -5.70
CA SER A 53 1.68 4.97 -6.85
C SER A 53 1.77 6.08 -7.90
N LEU A 54 1.74 7.36 -7.50
CA LEU A 54 1.92 8.49 -8.43
C LEU A 54 3.32 8.51 -9.08
N SER A 55 4.38 8.27 -8.30
CA SER A 55 5.74 8.14 -8.83
C SER A 55 5.88 7.00 -9.84
N GLU A 56 5.13 5.92 -9.63
CA GLU A 56 5.07 4.79 -10.54
C GLU A 56 4.31 5.14 -11.82
N PHE A 57 3.14 5.78 -11.72
CA PHE A 57 2.39 6.25 -12.89
C PHE A 57 3.13 7.31 -13.70
N SER A 58 3.95 8.15 -13.06
CA SER A 58 4.80 9.12 -13.76
C SER A 58 5.88 8.42 -14.60
N ARG A 59 6.51 7.36 -14.07
CA ARG A 59 7.53 6.57 -14.77
C ARG A 59 6.94 5.63 -15.81
N ASN A 60 5.79 5.04 -15.50
CA ASN A 60 5.05 4.12 -16.35
C ASN A 60 3.62 4.64 -16.55
N PRO A 61 3.40 5.60 -17.46
CA PRO A 61 2.09 6.20 -17.68
C PRO A 61 1.02 5.17 -18.06
N ILE A 62 -0.19 5.41 -17.58
CA ILE A 62 -1.35 4.56 -17.83
C ILE A 62 -1.78 4.71 -19.28
N ASN A 63 -1.80 3.62 -20.05
CA ASN A 63 -2.35 3.65 -21.40
C ASN A 63 -3.88 3.71 -21.36
N LEU A 64 -4.44 4.85 -21.76
CA LEU A 64 -5.89 5.09 -21.80
C LEU A 64 -6.64 4.12 -22.71
N ASN A 65 -6.00 3.53 -23.73
CA ASN A 65 -6.66 2.53 -24.57
C ASN A 65 -6.88 1.17 -23.86
N LEU A 66 -6.21 0.95 -22.73
CA LEU A 66 -6.21 -0.32 -22.00
C LEU A 66 -6.72 -0.19 -20.55
N ALA A 67 -6.68 1.02 -19.99
CA ALA A 67 -7.07 1.29 -18.62
C ALA A 67 -8.52 0.89 -18.35
N ASP A 68 -8.78 0.18 -17.26
CA ASP A 68 -10.13 0.01 -16.74
C ASP A 68 -10.46 1.12 -15.73
N ALA A 69 -11.72 1.14 -15.26
CA ALA A 69 -12.14 2.11 -14.26
C ALA A 69 -11.31 2.01 -12.98
N ALA A 70 -11.01 0.79 -12.51
CA ALA A 70 -10.22 0.57 -11.31
C ALA A 70 -8.80 1.17 -11.42
N THR A 71 -8.15 1.05 -12.57
CA THR A 71 -6.83 1.66 -12.82
C THR A 71 -6.89 3.18 -12.76
N LEU A 72 -7.96 3.80 -13.28
CA LEU A 72 -8.12 5.26 -13.23
C LEU A 72 -8.51 5.76 -11.84
N GLU A 73 -9.25 4.97 -11.06
CA GLU A 73 -9.57 5.28 -9.67
C GLU A 73 -8.31 5.35 -8.79
N GLU A 74 -7.27 4.59 -9.12
CA GLU A 74 -6.00 4.62 -8.37
C GLU A 74 -5.24 5.94 -8.49
N LEU A 75 -5.51 6.73 -9.53
CA LEU A 75 -4.94 8.07 -9.66
C LEU A 75 -5.42 8.98 -8.53
N LEU A 76 -6.67 8.84 -8.08
CA LEU A 76 -7.33 9.75 -7.12
C LEU A 76 -7.36 11.24 -7.59
N LEU A 77 -7.09 11.49 -8.87
CA LEU A 77 -7.12 12.82 -9.50
C LEU A 77 -8.39 13.06 -10.31
N LEU A 78 -9.20 12.01 -10.54
CA LEU A 78 -10.41 12.05 -11.36
C LEU A 78 -11.64 11.76 -10.50
N THR A 79 -12.71 12.52 -10.72
CA THR A 79 -14.00 12.28 -10.08
C THR A 79 -14.69 11.03 -10.66
N PRO A 80 -15.63 10.42 -9.92
CA PRO A 80 -16.39 9.27 -10.41
C PRO A 80 -17.10 9.52 -11.74
N ILE A 81 -17.65 10.72 -11.93
CA ILE A 81 -18.33 11.12 -13.16
C ILE A 81 -17.33 11.25 -14.32
N GLN A 82 -16.14 11.83 -14.07
CA GLN A 82 -15.09 11.94 -15.09
C GLN A 82 -14.59 10.57 -15.56
N ILE A 83 -14.47 9.59 -14.65
CA ILE A 83 -14.09 8.22 -15.01
C ILE A 83 -15.21 7.55 -15.83
N ASP A 84 -16.47 7.70 -15.42
CA ASP A 84 -17.59 7.11 -16.17
C ASP A 84 -17.74 7.72 -17.57
N ASN A 85 -17.61 9.04 -17.70
CA ASN A 85 -17.60 9.74 -18.98
C ASN A 85 -16.47 9.24 -19.88
N PHE A 86 -15.27 9.06 -19.33
CA PHE A 86 -14.14 8.49 -20.06
C PHE A 86 -14.44 7.07 -20.58
N ILE A 87 -14.95 6.19 -19.71
CA ILE A 87 -15.25 4.80 -20.08
C ILE A 87 -16.35 4.77 -21.15
N THR A 88 -17.38 5.58 -20.99
CA THR A 88 -18.49 5.71 -21.94
C THR A 88 -18.00 6.24 -23.29
N TYR A 89 -17.22 7.32 -23.30
CA TYR A 89 -16.66 7.92 -24.51
C TYR A 89 -15.85 6.88 -25.31
N ARG A 90 -14.92 6.17 -24.64
CA ARG A 90 -14.10 5.13 -25.28
C ARG A 90 -14.93 3.95 -25.79
N THR A 91 -16.01 3.60 -25.09
CA THR A 91 -16.89 2.49 -25.50
C THR A 91 -17.71 2.85 -26.74
N LEU A 92 -18.14 4.11 -26.86
CA LEU A 92 -18.95 4.59 -27.99
C LEU A 92 -18.11 4.91 -29.23
N LEU A 93 -16.95 5.54 -29.06
CA LEU A 93 -16.14 6.07 -30.17
C LEU A 93 -14.91 5.20 -30.48
N GLY A 94 -14.57 4.24 -29.61
CA GLY A 94 -13.44 3.35 -29.79
C GLY A 94 -12.15 3.86 -29.13
N LYS A 95 -11.01 3.35 -29.61
CA LYS A 95 -9.68 3.66 -29.06
C LYS A 95 -9.23 5.05 -29.49
N PHE A 96 -8.54 5.74 -28.59
CA PHE A 96 -7.89 7.02 -28.86
C PHE A 96 -6.70 6.82 -29.81
N LEU A 97 -6.59 7.70 -30.80
CA LEU A 97 -5.46 7.74 -31.73
C LEU A 97 -4.36 8.66 -31.20
N THR A 98 -4.75 9.74 -30.54
CA THR A 98 -3.85 10.74 -30.00
C THR A 98 -4.27 11.15 -28.59
N ILE A 99 -3.29 11.56 -27.77
CA ILE A 99 -3.53 12.03 -26.40
C ILE A 99 -4.42 13.27 -26.37
N TYR A 100 -4.45 14.08 -27.45
CA TYR A 100 -5.23 15.32 -27.49
C TYR A 100 -6.74 15.12 -27.60
N GLU A 101 -7.20 13.94 -28.02
CA GLU A 101 -8.62 13.58 -28.11
C GLU A 101 -9.30 13.55 -26.74
N ILE A 102 -8.53 13.45 -25.65
CA ILE A 102 -9.09 13.47 -24.28
C ILE A 102 -9.81 14.79 -23.95
N GLN A 103 -9.53 15.87 -24.69
CA GLN A 103 -10.24 17.14 -24.57
C GLN A 103 -11.70 17.07 -25.00
N ALA A 104 -12.08 16.06 -25.79
CA ALA A 104 -13.46 15.84 -26.21
C ALA A 104 -14.28 15.05 -25.18
N ILE A 105 -13.66 14.58 -24.08
CA ILE A 105 -14.34 13.80 -23.05
C ILE A 105 -15.17 14.75 -22.17
N PRO A 106 -16.49 14.52 -22.05
CA PRO A 106 -17.33 15.36 -21.20
C PRO A 106 -16.83 15.42 -19.76
N GLY A 107 -16.73 16.63 -19.20
CA GLY A 107 -16.29 16.86 -17.82
C GLY A 107 -14.77 16.85 -17.60
N TRP A 108 -13.96 16.67 -18.64
CA TRP A 108 -12.50 16.84 -18.57
C TRP A 108 -12.15 18.26 -19.03
N ASP A 109 -11.95 19.16 -18.07
CA ASP A 109 -11.50 20.52 -18.34
C ASP A 109 -9.97 20.60 -18.47
N LEU A 110 -9.46 21.76 -18.91
CA LEU A 110 -8.03 21.95 -19.13
C LEU A 110 -7.22 21.74 -17.84
N ALA A 111 -7.75 22.15 -16.69
CA ALA A 111 -7.11 21.97 -15.40
C ALA A 111 -6.99 20.49 -15.03
N THR A 112 -8.08 19.71 -15.16
CA THR A 112 -8.05 18.26 -14.94
C THR A 112 -7.07 17.58 -15.89
N ILE A 113 -7.09 17.94 -17.17
CA ILE A 113 -6.20 17.35 -18.18
C ILE A 113 -4.74 17.63 -17.83
N GLN A 114 -4.40 18.86 -17.45
CA GLN A 114 -3.04 19.21 -17.03
C GLN A 114 -2.61 18.42 -15.78
N LYS A 115 -3.52 18.23 -14.81
CA LYS A 115 -3.28 17.46 -13.58
C LYS A 115 -2.95 15.99 -13.85
N ILE A 116 -3.68 15.35 -14.77
CA ILE A 116 -3.49 13.91 -15.07
C ILE A 116 -2.40 13.64 -16.12
N ARG A 117 -2.05 14.63 -16.95
CA ARG A 117 -1.13 14.49 -18.09
C ARG A 117 0.18 13.75 -17.79
N PRO A 118 0.85 13.97 -16.64
CA PRO A 118 2.09 13.25 -16.32
C PRO A 118 1.91 11.74 -16.14
N TYR A 119 0.69 11.28 -15.88
CA TYR A 119 0.40 9.91 -15.43
C TYR A 119 -0.30 9.06 -16.51
N ILE A 120 -0.59 9.64 -17.67
CA ILE A 120 -1.38 8.99 -18.73
C ILE A 120 -0.65 9.04 -20.07
N MET A 121 -0.95 8.07 -20.93
CA MET A 121 -0.51 8.04 -22.31
C MET A 121 -1.58 7.43 -23.22
N VAL A 122 -1.45 7.69 -24.52
CA VAL A 122 -2.20 6.98 -25.56
C VAL A 122 -1.18 6.26 -26.44
N SER A 123 -1.30 4.94 -26.52
CA SER A 123 -0.57 4.17 -27.53
C SER A 123 -1.44 3.10 -28.17
N GLN A 124 -1.18 2.87 -29.46
CA GLN A 124 -1.84 1.82 -30.25
C GLN A 124 -1.13 0.47 -30.14
N ALA A 125 0.13 0.46 -29.70
CA ALA A 125 0.96 -0.74 -29.62
C ALA A 125 0.49 -1.66 -28.49
N VAL A 126 -0.41 -2.59 -28.83
CA VAL A 126 -0.82 -3.70 -27.97
C VAL A 126 0.17 -4.86 -28.15
N ASN A 127 1.42 -4.68 -27.72
CA ASN A 127 2.28 -5.84 -27.43
C ASN A 127 2.06 -6.25 -25.97
N LEU A 128 0.83 -6.68 -25.66
CA LEU A 128 0.46 -7.20 -24.33
C LEU A 128 0.80 -8.68 -24.16
N PHE A 129 1.10 -9.41 -25.24
CA PHE A 129 1.46 -10.83 -25.19
C PHE A 129 2.97 -11.05 -25.06
N ASN A 130 3.64 -10.18 -24.32
CA ASN A 130 4.90 -10.57 -23.72
C ASN A 130 4.59 -11.65 -22.68
N ALA A 131 5.11 -12.87 -22.92
CA ALA A 131 4.93 -14.03 -22.07
C ALA A 131 5.18 -13.65 -20.60
N ILE A 132 4.42 -14.21 -19.65
CA ILE A 132 4.53 -13.91 -18.22
C ILE A 132 5.98 -13.89 -17.74
N GLY A 133 6.83 -14.79 -18.26
CA GLY A 133 8.28 -14.82 -17.97
C GLY A 133 9.06 -13.55 -18.36
N SER A 134 8.72 -12.89 -19.46
CA SER A 134 9.33 -11.60 -19.84
C SER A 134 8.86 -10.44 -18.95
N ARG A 135 7.65 -10.53 -18.39
CA ARG A 135 7.11 -9.56 -17.43
C ARG A 135 7.77 -9.65 -16.05
N LEU A 136 8.40 -10.78 -15.72
CA LEU A 136 9.13 -11.00 -14.47
C LEU A 136 10.60 -10.52 -14.52
N LYS A 137 11.13 -10.20 -15.70
CA LYS A 137 12.54 -9.79 -15.85
C LYS A 137 12.74 -8.35 -16.33
N ASN A 138 11.80 -7.79 -17.08
CA ASN A 138 11.97 -6.50 -17.77
C ASN A 138 11.28 -5.33 -17.05
N GLY A 139 11.07 -5.44 -15.74
CA GLY A 139 10.46 -4.42 -14.90
C GLY A 139 11.46 -3.60 -14.12
N ASP A 140 10.96 -2.51 -13.55
CA ASP A 140 11.71 -1.60 -12.71
C ASP A 140 11.88 -2.21 -11.31
N ASN A 141 13.10 -2.11 -10.79
CA ASN A 141 13.44 -2.56 -9.44
C ASN A 141 13.76 -1.35 -8.58
N ILE A 142 13.10 -1.23 -7.44
CA ILE A 142 13.30 -0.14 -6.48
C ILE A 142 13.63 -0.77 -5.14
N LEU A 143 14.81 -0.42 -4.63
CA LEU A 143 15.20 -0.71 -3.25
C LEU A 143 15.21 0.61 -2.48
N PHE A 144 14.38 0.67 -1.44
CA PHE A 144 14.28 1.78 -0.53
C PHE A 144 14.75 1.34 0.85
N VAL A 145 15.68 2.09 1.43
CA VAL A 145 16.22 1.85 2.77
C VAL A 145 16.16 3.16 3.53
N ARG A 146 15.53 3.14 4.70
CA ARG A 146 15.40 4.28 5.60
C ARG A 146 15.83 3.86 7.00
N SER A 147 16.65 4.68 7.64
CA SER A 147 17.05 4.51 9.03
C SER A 147 16.77 5.81 9.76
N THR A 148 15.89 5.76 10.76
CA THR A 148 15.45 6.93 11.52
C THR A 148 15.75 6.72 13.00
N GLN A 149 16.18 7.77 13.70
CA GLN A 149 16.40 7.72 15.15
C GLN A 149 16.08 9.08 15.77
N VAL A 150 15.33 9.07 16.87
CA VAL A 150 15.15 10.24 17.73
C VAL A 150 16.43 10.44 18.56
N LEU A 151 17.00 11.64 18.50
CA LEU A 151 18.25 11.95 19.21
C LEU A 151 18.07 11.98 20.73
N GLU A 152 16.89 12.38 21.19
CA GLU A 152 16.54 12.31 22.61
C GLU A 152 16.28 10.86 23.03
N LYS A 153 16.94 10.43 24.10
CA LYS A 153 16.71 9.10 24.68
C LYS A 153 15.41 9.09 25.47
N SER A 154 14.43 8.33 24.98
CA SER A 154 13.18 8.09 25.70
C SER A 154 13.42 7.35 27.03
N ARG A 155 12.47 7.47 27.95
CA ARG A 155 12.58 6.95 29.32
C ARG A 155 12.86 5.44 29.37
N GLY A 156 12.30 4.66 28.44
CA GLY A 156 12.48 3.20 28.39
C GLY A 156 13.90 2.73 28.03
N TYR A 157 14.75 3.62 27.52
CA TYR A 157 16.19 3.35 27.32
C TYR A 157 17.08 3.82 28.47
N LYS A 158 16.51 4.50 29.47
CA LYS A 158 17.25 4.93 30.67
C LYS A 158 17.21 3.78 31.68
N LEU A 159 18.36 3.41 32.21
CA LEU A 159 18.43 2.44 33.31
C LEU A 159 17.72 3.02 34.54
N ASP A 160 16.75 2.28 35.06
CA ASP A 160 16.23 2.53 36.39
C ASP A 160 17.22 1.95 37.40
N SER A 161 17.68 2.73 38.38
CA SER A 161 18.63 2.30 39.40
C SER A 161 18.14 1.11 40.23
N SER A 162 16.86 0.74 40.13
CA SER A 162 16.22 -0.40 40.77
C SER A 162 16.14 -1.68 39.91
N GLN A 163 16.35 -1.60 38.59
CA GLN A 163 16.35 -2.75 37.67
C GLN A 163 17.67 -2.84 36.90
N ALA A 164 18.30 -4.02 36.92
CA ALA A 164 19.61 -4.25 36.31
C ALA A 164 19.63 -4.25 34.77
N THR A 165 18.46 -4.14 34.12
CA THR A 165 18.30 -4.24 32.66
C THR A 165 17.46 -3.09 32.11
N ASN A 166 17.75 -2.65 30.89
CA ASN A 166 16.89 -1.71 30.17
C ASN A 166 15.47 -2.28 30.00
N PHE A 167 14.47 -1.40 30.05
CA PHE A 167 13.07 -1.77 29.84
C PHE A 167 12.81 -2.22 28.39
N TYR A 168 13.49 -1.60 27.42
CA TYR A 168 13.50 -2.06 26.03
C TYR A 168 14.70 -2.97 25.74
N TYR A 169 14.45 -4.09 25.07
CA TYR A 169 15.50 -5.06 24.73
C TYR A 169 16.38 -4.62 23.55
N GLY A 170 15.82 -3.81 22.67
CA GLY A 170 16.41 -3.45 21.40
C GLY A 170 17.02 -2.05 21.31
N SER A 171 17.44 -1.71 20.09
CA SER A 171 18.06 -0.43 19.77
C SER A 171 17.03 0.63 19.35
N PRO A 172 17.32 1.94 19.56
CA PRO A 172 16.37 3.03 19.28
C PRO A 172 16.24 3.37 17.78
N GLN A 173 17.01 2.73 16.90
CA GLN A 173 16.88 2.95 15.47
C GLN A 173 15.63 2.24 14.93
N ARG A 174 14.82 2.98 14.17
CA ARG A 174 13.83 2.42 13.25
C ARG A 174 14.54 2.11 11.94
N LEU A 175 14.41 0.87 11.46
CA LEU A 175 14.96 0.45 10.16
C LEU A 175 13.81 0.04 9.26
N PHE A 176 13.74 0.62 8.08
CA PHE A 176 12.72 0.33 7.10
C PHE A 176 13.35 -0.06 5.77
N ILE A 177 13.02 -1.24 5.26
CA ILE A 177 13.50 -1.76 3.99
C ILE A 177 12.30 -2.13 3.14
N ARG A 178 12.25 -1.61 1.92
CA ARG A 178 11.23 -1.95 0.93
C ARG A 178 11.89 -2.26 -0.40
N TYR A 179 11.69 -3.48 -0.87
CA TYR A 179 12.02 -3.86 -2.23
C TYR A 179 10.72 -3.99 -3.03
N LYS A 180 10.68 -3.36 -4.19
CA LYS A 180 9.53 -3.40 -5.10
C LYS A 180 10.00 -3.61 -6.53
N TYR A 181 9.37 -4.58 -7.18
CA TYR A 181 9.43 -4.77 -8.61
C TYR A 181 8.11 -4.33 -9.23
N SER A 182 8.17 -3.60 -10.34
CA SER A 182 6.99 -3.26 -11.13
C SER A 182 7.24 -3.39 -12.62
N PHE A 183 6.26 -3.93 -13.34
CA PHE A 183 6.24 -3.99 -14.78
C PHE A 183 4.99 -3.29 -15.32
N LYS A 184 5.15 -2.02 -15.76
CA LYS A 184 4.12 -1.23 -16.47
C LYS A 184 2.75 -1.20 -15.78
N ASN A 185 2.72 -1.19 -14.45
CA ASN A 185 1.51 -1.29 -13.62
C ASN A 185 0.68 -2.58 -13.83
N LEU A 186 1.19 -3.57 -14.58
CA LEU A 186 0.49 -4.82 -14.87
C LEU A 186 0.89 -5.95 -13.92
N LEU A 187 2.13 -5.92 -13.43
CA LEU A 187 2.64 -6.90 -12.49
C LEU A 187 3.51 -6.19 -11.48
N GLN A 188 3.28 -6.47 -10.20
CA GLN A 188 4.02 -5.92 -9.10
C GLN A 188 4.29 -7.02 -8.08
N TYR A 189 5.49 -7.04 -7.52
CA TYR A 189 5.74 -7.78 -6.29
C TYR A 189 6.69 -7.01 -5.41
N GLY A 190 6.63 -7.26 -4.12
CA GLY A 190 7.49 -6.56 -3.18
C GLY A 190 7.60 -7.28 -1.86
N VAL A 191 8.61 -6.83 -1.12
CA VAL A 191 8.89 -7.25 0.23
C VAL A 191 9.16 -5.99 1.05
N VAL A 192 8.47 -5.87 2.18
CA VAL A 192 8.72 -4.85 3.19
C VAL A 192 9.22 -5.56 4.43
N ALA A 193 10.26 -5.00 5.05
CA ALA A 193 10.73 -5.40 6.35
C ALA A 193 10.91 -4.13 7.19
N GLU A 194 10.36 -4.15 8.40
CA GLU A 194 10.47 -3.04 9.34
C GLU A 194 10.99 -3.53 10.68
N LYS A 195 11.83 -2.69 11.29
CA LYS A 195 12.27 -2.77 12.67
C LYS A 195 11.82 -1.54 13.41
N ASP A 196 10.99 -1.71 14.43
CA ASP A 196 10.58 -0.60 15.28
C ASP A 196 11.63 -0.24 16.37
N PRO A 197 11.60 1.01 16.86
CA PRO A 197 12.48 1.42 17.96
C PRO A 197 12.23 0.58 19.22
N GLY A 198 13.30 0.03 19.78
CA GLY A 198 13.26 -0.72 21.04
C GLY A 198 13.12 -2.23 20.85
N GLU A 199 12.95 -2.67 19.62
CA GLU A 199 12.89 -4.09 19.25
C GLU A 199 14.27 -4.68 18.96
N GLU A 200 14.42 -5.96 19.28
CA GLU A 200 15.65 -6.69 18.97
C GLU A 200 15.76 -6.95 17.47
N LEU A 201 16.99 -7.14 17.00
CA LEU A 201 17.27 -7.44 15.60
C LEU A 201 18.27 -8.59 15.52
N PHE A 202 17.88 -9.68 14.85
CA PHE A 202 18.67 -10.92 14.72
C PHE A 202 19.08 -11.56 16.07
N LYS A 203 18.37 -11.25 17.17
CA LYS A 203 18.68 -11.71 18.54
C LYS A 203 17.39 -11.90 19.36
N GLY A 204 17.51 -12.65 20.46
CA GLY A 204 16.46 -12.88 21.46
C GLY A 204 15.12 -13.35 20.87
N SER A 205 14.06 -12.53 21.00
CA SER A 205 12.72 -12.81 20.50
C SER A 205 12.58 -12.69 18.98
N GLN A 206 13.45 -11.92 18.31
CA GLN A 206 13.45 -11.69 16.86
C GLN A 206 14.63 -12.40 16.17
N LYS A 207 14.72 -13.73 16.31
CA LYS A 207 15.84 -14.54 15.77
C LYS A 207 15.95 -14.51 14.24
N TYR A 208 14.83 -14.34 13.54
CA TYR A 208 14.77 -14.39 12.08
C TYR A 208 15.01 -13.03 11.41
N GLY A 209 15.28 -11.98 12.18
CA GLY A 209 15.63 -10.65 11.66
C GLY A 209 14.70 -9.58 12.17
N PHE A 210 13.88 -9.05 11.28
CA PHE A 210 12.92 -7.97 11.53
C PHE A 210 11.66 -8.53 12.21
N ASP A 211 10.92 -7.68 12.92
CA ASP A 211 9.66 -8.02 13.57
C ASP A 211 8.49 -8.07 12.61
N TYR A 212 8.46 -7.14 11.64
CA TYR A 212 7.45 -7.08 10.60
C TYR A 212 8.01 -7.47 9.25
N TYR A 213 7.28 -8.36 8.56
CA TYR A 213 7.50 -8.70 7.17
C TYR A 213 6.18 -8.66 6.41
N SER A 214 6.17 -7.94 5.29
CA SER A 214 5.08 -7.97 4.33
C SER A 214 5.59 -8.43 2.97
N VAL A 215 4.84 -9.35 2.35
CA VAL A 215 5.16 -9.86 1.01
C VAL A 215 3.89 -9.82 0.19
N HIS A 216 3.98 -9.25 -1.00
CA HIS A 216 2.85 -9.18 -1.91
C HIS A 216 3.26 -9.49 -3.34
N PHE A 217 2.33 -10.09 -4.06
CA PHE A 217 2.36 -10.25 -5.50
C PHE A 217 1.00 -9.83 -6.04
N PHE A 218 1.02 -8.96 -7.06
CA PHE A 218 -0.16 -8.38 -7.64
C PHE A 218 -0.07 -8.40 -9.16
N MET A 219 -1.13 -8.86 -9.82
CA MET A 219 -1.22 -8.91 -11.28
C MET A 219 -2.52 -8.30 -11.75
N ARG A 220 -2.45 -7.50 -12.81
CA ARG A 220 -3.58 -6.78 -13.41
C ARG A 220 -3.80 -7.17 -14.86
N ASN A 221 -5.05 -7.08 -15.29
CA ASN A 221 -5.47 -7.13 -16.69
C ASN A 221 -4.92 -8.35 -17.46
N ALA A 222 -5.04 -9.53 -16.85
CA ALA A 222 -4.72 -10.83 -17.45
C ALA A 222 -5.97 -11.48 -18.07
N GLY A 223 -6.62 -10.77 -19.01
CA GLY A 223 -7.81 -11.24 -19.71
C GLY A 223 -9.09 -11.16 -18.85
N ILE A 224 -9.67 -12.32 -18.51
CA ILE A 224 -10.86 -12.41 -17.64
C ILE A 224 -10.49 -12.05 -16.19
N VAL A 225 -9.23 -12.31 -15.79
CA VAL A 225 -8.70 -11.92 -14.49
C VAL A 225 -8.30 -10.45 -14.56
N LYS A 226 -9.08 -9.59 -13.90
CA LYS A 226 -8.85 -8.15 -13.82
C LYS A 226 -7.78 -7.81 -12.79
N ALA A 227 -7.84 -8.48 -11.63
CA ALA A 227 -6.85 -8.36 -10.57
C ALA A 227 -6.64 -9.72 -9.89
N LEU A 228 -5.39 -10.01 -9.53
CA LEU A 228 -5.00 -11.13 -8.68
C LEU A 228 -4.04 -10.59 -7.63
N ALA A 229 -4.35 -10.82 -6.36
CA ALA A 229 -3.54 -10.47 -5.21
C ALA A 229 -3.15 -11.75 -4.47
N LEU A 230 -1.86 -11.92 -4.18
CA LEU A 230 -1.31 -13.00 -3.37
C LEU A 230 -0.40 -12.41 -2.30
N GLY A 231 -0.47 -12.95 -1.08
CA GLY A 231 0.25 -12.40 0.06
C GLY A 231 -0.54 -11.25 0.69
N ASP A 232 0.07 -10.08 0.85
CA ASP A 232 -0.50 -8.96 1.57
C ASP A 232 -1.19 -7.95 0.64
N PHE A 233 -2.46 -7.67 0.92
CA PHE A 233 -3.30 -6.80 0.09
C PHE A 233 -4.35 -6.08 0.94
N THR A 234 -4.88 -4.98 0.41
CA THR A 234 -6.00 -4.28 1.02
C THR A 234 -7.28 -4.54 0.25
N VAL A 235 -8.39 -4.51 0.98
CA VAL A 235 -9.73 -4.67 0.43
C VAL A 235 -10.58 -3.46 0.78
N ASN A 236 -11.17 -2.84 -0.24
CA ASN A 236 -12.03 -1.66 -0.10
C ASN A 236 -13.43 -1.97 -0.65
N LEU A 237 -14.44 -1.93 0.22
CA LEU A 237 -15.82 -2.34 -0.08
C LEU A 237 -16.85 -1.39 0.54
N GLY A 238 -17.97 -1.21 -0.15
CA GLY A 238 -19.12 -0.48 0.38
C GLY A 238 -18.82 0.98 0.78
N GLN A 239 -17.88 1.65 0.10
CA GLN A 239 -17.45 3.02 0.42
C GLN A 239 -16.94 3.21 1.87
N GLY A 240 -16.54 2.11 2.51
CA GLY A 240 -16.11 2.08 3.91
C GLY A 240 -17.22 1.94 4.95
N LEU A 241 -18.46 1.75 4.53
CA LEU A 241 -19.52 1.26 5.43
C LEU A 241 -19.38 -0.25 5.70
N THR A 242 -18.86 -1.01 4.73
CA THR A 242 -18.61 -2.45 4.89
C THR A 242 -17.17 -2.69 5.32
N GLN A 243 -16.21 -2.20 4.53
CA GLN A 243 -14.79 -2.37 4.83
C GLN A 243 -13.95 -1.35 4.07
N TRP A 244 -12.98 -0.74 4.74
CA TRP A 244 -12.02 0.15 4.08
C TRP A 244 -10.68 0.05 4.78
N MET A 245 -9.64 -0.30 4.03
CA MET A 245 -8.30 -0.55 4.56
C MET A 245 -7.24 0.37 3.95
N SER A 246 -7.53 0.96 2.78
CA SER A 246 -6.66 1.97 2.20
C SER A 246 -6.85 3.33 2.86
N GLN A 247 -5.88 4.21 2.68
CA GLN A 247 -6.00 5.59 3.14
C GLN A 247 -7.27 6.26 2.61
N ALA A 248 -8.01 6.95 3.48
CA ALA A 248 -9.31 7.55 3.16
C ALA A 248 -9.26 9.07 3.25
N TYR A 249 -9.26 9.73 2.09
CA TYR A 249 -9.29 11.19 1.98
C TYR A 249 -10.69 11.71 2.29
N ARG A 250 -10.88 12.30 3.47
CA ARG A 250 -12.19 12.84 3.91
C ARG A 250 -12.27 14.37 3.86
N LYS A 251 -11.15 15.07 4.06
CA LYS A 251 -11.08 16.53 4.08
C LYS A 251 -10.00 16.99 3.11
N GLY A 252 -10.36 17.94 2.25
CA GLY A 252 -9.49 18.61 1.30
C GLY A 252 -10.23 19.78 0.67
N PRO A 253 -9.53 20.70 -0.02
CA PRO A 253 -10.14 21.87 -0.65
C PRO A 253 -11.14 21.48 -1.76
N ASP A 254 -11.00 20.28 -2.34
CA ASP A 254 -11.94 19.71 -3.32
C ASP A 254 -13.16 19.08 -2.63
N ILE A 255 -14.25 19.85 -2.56
CA ILE A 255 -15.58 19.45 -2.04
C ILE A 255 -16.19 18.25 -2.81
N THR A 256 -15.65 17.91 -3.97
CA THR A 256 -16.18 16.86 -4.87
C THR A 256 -15.88 15.42 -4.40
N THR A 257 -15.06 15.22 -3.36
CA THR A 257 -14.60 13.90 -2.89
C THR A 257 -15.43 13.34 -1.73
N ILE A 258 -16.75 13.53 -1.74
CA ILE A 258 -17.65 13.00 -0.69
C ILE A 258 -17.72 11.46 -0.76
N LYS A 259 -17.62 10.88 -1.96
CA LYS A 259 -17.70 9.44 -2.20
C LYS A 259 -16.31 8.80 -2.11
N ARG A 260 -16.15 7.79 -1.25
CA ARG A 260 -14.96 6.93 -1.27
C ARG A 260 -15.02 5.98 -2.45
N GLN A 261 -14.04 6.08 -3.34
CA GLN A 261 -13.92 5.22 -4.50
C GLN A 261 -12.44 4.85 -4.70
N ALA A 262 -12.18 3.55 -4.67
CA ALA A 262 -10.88 2.97 -4.90
C ALA A 262 -11.09 1.56 -5.48
N ALA A 263 -10.07 1.04 -6.15
CA ALA A 263 -10.02 -0.35 -6.54
C ALA A 263 -10.31 -1.28 -5.35
N VAL A 264 -11.09 -2.34 -5.60
CA VAL A 264 -11.51 -3.27 -4.55
C VAL A 264 -10.33 -4.00 -3.95
N LEU A 265 -9.39 -4.46 -4.79
CA LEU A 265 -8.13 -5.08 -4.36
C LEU A 265 -6.97 -4.14 -4.69
N ARG A 266 -6.08 -3.92 -3.72
CA ARG A 266 -4.82 -3.20 -3.95
C ARG A 266 -3.66 -3.92 -3.26
N PRO A 267 -2.44 -3.87 -3.83
CA PRO A 267 -1.26 -4.39 -3.14
C PRO A 267 -0.98 -3.58 -1.88
N TYR A 268 -0.60 -4.26 -0.79
CA TYR A 268 -0.12 -3.59 0.42
C TYR A 268 1.38 -3.30 0.27
N ASN A 269 1.80 -2.05 0.50
CA ASN A 269 3.21 -1.65 0.39
C ASN A 269 3.73 -0.96 1.66
N SER A 270 2.90 -0.81 2.68
CA SER A 270 3.23 -0.06 3.89
C SER A 270 3.81 -0.96 4.98
N ALA A 271 4.17 -0.35 6.09
CA ALA A 271 4.78 -0.99 7.25
C ALA A 271 3.77 -1.33 8.36
N GLY A 272 2.51 -0.90 8.22
CA GLY A 272 1.49 -1.10 9.23
C GLY A 272 1.07 -2.57 9.40
N GLU A 273 0.87 -2.98 10.64
CA GLU A 273 0.58 -4.38 10.97
C GLU A 273 -0.92 -4.75 10.91
N ILE A 274 -1.80 -3.74 10.77
CA ILE A 274 -3.23 -3.91 11.07
C ILE A 274 -4.11 -3.84 9.82
N ASN A 275 -3.92 -2.82 8.98
CA ASN A 275 -4.86 -2.46 7.92
C ASN A 275 -4.61 -3.20 6.59
N PHE A 276 -4.40 -4.52 6.67
CA PHE A 276 -4.26 -5.39 5.50
C PHE A 276 -4.79 -6.82 5.74
N HIS A 277 -4.96 -7.53 4.63
CA HIS A 277 -5.27 -8.95 4.56
C HIS A 277 -4.07 -9.74 4.04
N ARG A 278 -3.88 -10.95 4.56
CA ARG A 278 -2.82 -11.89 4.17
C ARG A 278 -3.45 -13.16 3.60
N GLY A 279 -3.32 -13.38 2.29
CA GLY A 279 -3.91 -14.52 1.63
C GLY A 279 -4.03 -14.35 0.12
N ILE A 280 -5.23 -14.57 -0.42
CA ILE A 280 -5.52 -14.54 -1.84
C ILE A 280 -6.76 -13.69 -2.11
N GLY A 281 -6.67 -12.79 -3.09
CA GLY A 281 -7.79 -12.04 -3.64
C GLY A 281 -7.81 -12.16 -5.15
N ILE A 282 -8.99 -12.31 -5.74
CA ILE A 282 -9.15 -12.36 -7.19
C ILE A 282 -10.36 -11.56 -7.63
N THR A 283 -10.18 -10.75 -8.67
CA THR A 283 -11.25 -10.08 -9.40
C THR A 283 -11.33 -10.65 -10.80
N VAL A 284 -12.48 -11.24 -11.12
CA VAL A 284 -12.82 -11.74 -12.44
C VAL A 284 -13.94 -10.89 -13.03
N GLY A 285 -13.85 -10.56 -14.31
CA GLY A 285 -14.88 -9.74 -14.94
C GLY A 285 -14.89 -9.92 -16.43
N LYS A 286 -16.09 -9.92 -17.01
CA LYS A 286 -16.31 -10.00 -18.44
C LYS A 286 -17.52 -9.14 -18.81
N ASN A 287 -17.33 -8.27 -19.80
CA ASN A 287 -18.37 -7.36 -20.30
C ASN A 287 -18.97 -6.51 -19.17
N ASN A 288 -20.21 -6.82 -18.79
CA ASN A 288 -21.04 -6.02 -17.89
C ASN A 288 -21.00 -6.49 -16.44
N TRP A 289 -20.28 -7.57 -16.12
CA TRP A 289 -20.20 -8.09 -14.76
C TRP A 289 -18.75 -8.16 -14.27
N GLU A 290 -18.58 -7.95 -12.97
CA GLU A 290 -17.32 -8.04 -12.25
C GLU A 290 -17.60 -8.68 -10.88
N ALA A 291 -16.82 -9.69 -10.52
CA ALA A 291 -16.89 -10.36 -9.24
C ALA A 291 -15.50 -10.37 -8.61
N THR A 292 -15.43 -9.96 -7.34
CA THR A 292 -14.23 -10.03 -6.51
C THR A 292 -14.48 -10.96 -5.35
N LEU A 293 -13.54 -11.86 -5.09
CA LEU A 293 -13.53 -12.74 -3.93
C LEU A 293 -12.18 -12.63 -3.25
N PHE A 294 -12.16 -12.68 -1.92
CA PHE A 294 -10.93 -12.73 -1.15
C PHE A 294 -11.05 -13.65 0.05
N GLY A 295 -9.92 -14.24 0.43
CA GLY A 295 -9.73 -15.01 1.63
C GLY A 295 -8.41 -14.64 2.28
N SER A 296 -8.44 -14.41 3.58
CA SER A 296 -7.32 -13.95 4.39
C SER A 296 -7.22 -14.77 5.66
N TYR A 297 -5.99 -15.10 6.02
CA TYR A 297 -5.63 -15.68 7.31
C TYR A 297 -4.45 -14.90 7.87
N LYS A 298 -4.67 -14.22 8.99
CA LYS A 298 -3.62 -13.51 9.70
C LYS A 298 -3.69 -13.73 11.20
N LYS A 299 -2.55 -13.52 11.85
CA LYS A 299 -2.46 -13.44 13.31
C LYS A 299 -2.42 -11.97 13.69
N ILE A 300 -3.11 -11.61 14.75
CA ILE A 300 -3.20 -10.26 15.29
C ILE A 300 -2.75 -10.30 16.73
N ASP A 301 -2.12 -9.22 17.16
CA ASP A 301 -1.68 -9.04 18.53
C ASP A 301 -2.88 -8.74 19.42
N ALA A 302 -2.96 -9.45 20.53
CA ALA A 302 -4.13 -9.40 21.39
C ALA A 302 -3.69 -9.57 22.84
N ASN A 303 -4.21 -8.69 23.70
CA ASN A 303 -3.99 -8.82 25.12
C ASN A 303 -4.87 -9.93 25.69
N PHE A 304 -4.26 -10.73 26.55
CA PHE A 304 -4.87 -11.93 27.08
C PHE A 304 -4.90 -11.91 28.61
N VAL A 305 -6.05 -12.29 29.19
CA VAL A 305 -6.15 -12.56 30.63
C VAL A 305 -6.34 -14.06 30.78
N ALA A 306 -5.32 -14.72 31.33
CA ALA A 306 -5.36 -16.15 31.61
C ALA A 306 -6.52 -16.48 32.55
N ALA A 307 -7.35 -17.41 32.09
CA ALA A 307 -8.32 -18.11 32.90
C ALA A 307 -7.64 -18.62 34.19
N ASP A 308 -8.21 -18.26 35.35
CA ASP A 308 -7.71 -18.74 36.63
C ASP A 308 -7.82 -20.27 36.66
N THR A 309 -6.67 -20.96 36.71
CA THR A 309 -6.56 -22.43 36.75
C THR A 309 -7.33 -23.11 37.89
N SER A 310 -7.89 -22.34 38.84
CA SER A 310 -8.77 -22.82 39.90
C SER A 310 -10.24 -22.97 39.50
N LEU A 311 -10.65 -22.49 38.32
CA LEU A 311 -12.02 -22.60 37.80
C LEU A 311 -12.06 -23.49 36.55
N LEU A 312 -12.73 -24.64 36.66
CA LEU A 312 -12.85 -25.67 35.62
C LEU A 312 -13.57 -25.22 34.33
N GLU A 313 -14.12 -24.00 34.31
CA GLU A 313 -14.82 -23.39 33.16
C GLU A 313 -14.38 -21.93 32.90
N ALA A 314 -13.16 -21.55 33.29
CA ALA A 314 -12.64 -20.25 32.88
C ALA A 314 -12.17 -20.34 31.42
N GLU A 315 -12.88 -19.67 30.52
CA GLU A 315 -12.47 -19.51 29.13
C GLU A 315 -11.40 -18.43 29.03
N ASP A 316 -10.48 -18.65 28.09
CA ASP A 316 -9.48 -17.69 27.68
C ASP A 316 -10.16 -16.49 27.00
N ILE A 317 -10.17 -15.31 27.66
CA ILE A 317 -10.81 -14.09 27.14
C ILE A 317 -9.76 -13.12 26.57
N VAL A 318 -9.98 -12.69 25.32
CA VAL A 318 -9.26 -11.57 24.70
C VAL A 318 -9.86 -10.26 25.19
N THR A 319 -9.07 -9.41 25.85
CA THR A 319 -9.53 -8.14 26.43
C THR A 319 -9.47 -6.99 25.44
N SER A 320 -8.43 -6.95 24.60
CA SER A 320 -8.24 -5.92 23.59
C SER A 320 -7.39 -6.42 22.42
N LEU A 321 -7.64 -5.86 21.23
CA LEU A 321 -6.75 -6.00 20.08
C LEU A 321 -5.73 -4.87 20.14
N GLN A 322 -4.45 -5.21 20.02
CA GLN A 322 -3.38 -4.21 20.03
C GLN A 322 -3.22 -3.61 18.65
N THR A 323 -3.14 -2.28 18.59
CA THR A 323 -2.99 -1.51 17.35
C THR A 323 -1.67 -0.76 17.27
N SER A 324 -0.78 -0.94 18.23
CA SER A 324 0.52 -0.27 18.25
C SER A 324 1.56 -0.95 17.37
N GLY A 325 1.47 -2.27 17.16
CA GLY A 325 2.44 -3.06 16.40
C GLY A 325 3.83 -3.15 17.05
N TYR A 326 3.96 -2.77 18.32
CA TYR A 326 5.23 -2.73 19.04
C TYR A 326 5.49 -4.00 19.84
N HIS A 327 6.70 -4.56 19.75
CA HIS A 327 7.19 -5.76 20.44
C HIS A 327 8.53 -5.51 21.13
N ARG A 328 8.57 -4.52 22.03
CA ARG A 328 9.80 -3.98 22.66
C ARG A 328 10.07 -4.60 24.04
N THR A 329 9.02 -5.09 24.69
CA THR A 329 9.01 -5.63 26.05
C THR A 329 8.52 -7.07 26.07
N LYS A 330 8.73 -7.79 27.19
CA LYS A 330 8.31 -9.18 27.32
C LYS A 330 6.81 -9.38 27.10
N SER A 331 5.96 -8.54 27.68
CA SER A 331 4.51 -8.64 27.54
C SER A 331 4.07 -8.39 26.11
N GLU A 332 4.66 -7.41 25.43
CA GLU A 332 4.34 -7.12 24.03
C GLU A 332 4.75 -8.27 23.10
N VAL A 333 5.89 -8.93 23.38
CA VAL A 333 6.32 -10.13 22.64
C VAL A 333 5.41 -11.33 22.92
N GLU A 334 4.89 -11.47 24.14
CA GLU A 334 3.95 -12.54 24.51
C GLU A 334 2.56 -12.35 23.88
N ASP A 335 2.11 -11.11 23.72
CA ASP A 335 0.84 -10.77 23.07
C ASP A 335 0.89 -10.90 21.53
N LYS A 336 2.11 -11.04 20.95
CA LYS A 336 2.34 -11.06 19.50
C LYS A 336 1.71 -12.27 18.81
N GLY A 337 0.82 -12.00 17.86
CA GLY A 337 0.23 -13.00 16.96
C GLY A 337 -0.59 -14.06 17.67
N MET A 338 -1.14 -13.74 18.85
CA MET A 338 -1.92 -14.66 19.65
C MET A 338 -3.29 -14.94 19.03
N GLN A 339 -3.99 -13.91 18.55
CA GLN A 339 -5.33 -14.07 18.00
C GLN A 339 -5.31 -14.40 16.51
N ARG A 340 -6.00 -15.49 16.11
CA ARG A 340 -6.13 -15.85 14.69
C ARG A 340 -7.38 -15.24 14.10
N GLN A 341 -7.22 -14.54 12.98
CA GLN A 341 -8.31 -13.97 12.20
C GLN A 341 -8.36 -14.63 10.83
N VAL A 342 -9.50 -15.27 10.54
CA VAL A 342 -9.90 -15.66 9.19
C VAL A 342 -10.89 -14.62 8.70
N ALA A 343 -10.63 -14.01 7.55
CA ALA A 343 -11.55 -13.09 6.91
C ALA A 343 -11.80 -13.54 5.48
N PHE A 344 -13.05 -13.56 5.06
CA PHE A 344 -13.41 -13.83 3.68
C PHE A 344 -14.58 -12.96 3.27
N GLY A 345 -14.65 -12.67 1.99
CA GLY A 345 -15.69 -11.80 1.48
C GLY A 345 -15.58 -11.61 -0.01
N GLY A 346 -16.42 -10.72 -0.51
CA GLY A 346 -16.46 -10.44 -1.92
C GLY A 346 -17.40 -9.32 -2.28
N ASN A 347 -17.33 -9.02 -3.57
CA ASN A 347 -18.16 -8.03 -4.21
C ASN A 347 -18.63 -8.57 -5.55
N PHE A 348 -19.91 -8.42 -5.86
CA PHE A 348 -20.44 -8.66 -7.19
C PHE A 348 -21.00 -7.35 -7.72
N LYS A 349 -20.61 -6.97 -8.93
CA LYS A 349 -21.08 -5.77 -9.64
C LYS A 349 -21.65 -6.18 -10.99
N TYR A 350 -22.79 -5.59 -11.32
CA TYR A 350 -23.42 -5.71 -12.62
C TYR A 350 -23.79 -4.32 -13.16
N ARG A 351 -23.41 -4.06 -14.40
CA ARG A 351 -23.64 -2.77 -15.07
C ARG A 351 -24.64 -2.95 -16.22
N LEU A 352 -25.80 -2.34 -16.07
CA LEU A 352 -26.79 -2.11 -17.12
C LEU A 352 -26.66 -0.66 -17.58
N TYR A 353 -27.14 -0.32 -18.77
CA TYR A 353 -27.05 1.03 -19.36
C TYR A 353 -27.46 2.14 -18.37
N GLY A 354 -26.47 2.81 -17.74
CA GLY A 354 -26.66 3.84 -16.72
C GLY A 354 -26.97 3.36 -15.29
N LEU A 355 -27.14 2.05 -15.06
CA LEU A 355 -27.43 1.46 -13.74
C LEU A 355 -26.33 0.49 -13.31
N GLN A 356 -25.74 0.71 -12.13
CA GLN A 356 -24.80 -0.22 -11.52
C GLN A 356 -25.40 -0.80 -10.24
N ILE A 357 -25.58 -2.12 -10.21
CA ILE A 357 -26.01 -2.86 -9.02
C ILE A 357 -24.78 -3.56 -8.44
N GLY A 358 -24.58 -3.43 -7.13
CA GLY A 358 -23.44 -4.03 -6.44
C GLY A 358 -23.85 -4.64 -5.11
N VAL A 359 -23.38 -5.85 -4.81
CA VAL A 359 -23.54 -6.53 -3.53
C VAL A 359 -22.17 -6.70 -2.90
N ASN A 360 -22.01 -6.34 -1.63
CA ASN A 360 -20.78 -6.51 -0.85
C ASN A 360 -21.07 -7.38 0.37
N ALA A 361 -20.19 -8.32 0.68
CA ALA A 361 -20.28 -9.12 1.88
C ALA A 361 -18.88 -9.41 2.42
N VAL A 362 -18.73 -9.36 3.75
CA VAL A 362 -17.50 -9.70 4.45
C VAL A 362 -17.88 -10.44 5.72
N GLN A 363 -17.15 -11.51 6.02
CA GLN A 363 -17.25 -12.26 7.26
C GLN A 363 -15.88 -12.31 7.93
N TYR A 364 -15.87 -12.04 9.23
CA TYR A 364 -14.73 -12.26 10.09
C TYR A 364 -15.00 -13.44 11.01
N GLN A 365 -14.01 -14.30 11.18
CA GLN A 365 -13.99 -15.38 12.14
C GLN A 365 -12.73 -15.27 12.96
N PHE A 366 -12.92 -15.22 14.26
CA PHE A 366 -11.87 -15.08 15.25
C PHE A 366 -11.75 -16.41 16.00
N LYS A 367 -10.54 -16.95 16.08
CA LYS A 367 -10.23 -18.15 16.84
C LYS A 367 -8.97 -17.89 17.67
N LEU A 368 -8.97 -18.41 18.89
CA LEU A 368 -7.77 -18.52 19.74
C LEU A 368 -6.78 -19.50 19.11
#